data_AF-A0A2D6M204-F1
#
_entry.id   AF-A0A2D6M204-F1
#
_cell.length_a   1.000
_cell.length_b   1.000
_cell.length_c   1.000
_cell.angle_alpha   90.00
_cell.angle_beta   90.00
_cell.angle_gamma   90.00
#
_symmetry.space_group_name_H-M   'P 1'
#
loop_
_entity.id
_entity.type
_entity.pdbx_description
1 polymer ?
#
loop_
_entity_poly.entity_id
_entity_poly.type
_entity_poly.pdbx_seq_one_letter_code
_entity_poly.pdbx_strand_id
1 'polypeptide(L)'
;MAEQEEKLGKTGINEEGEALEEEKSEVSQEGEVEKEKVEEASEEAKENDDTQEETPEKELPFPRATITNRLRENLAKGKQIKGQVKDEMNLWLGKMIQRIAEKMDSQPYTFVNYQMLKEAIAPYESIQEMDIEREQLVTGLERIKVDCDKLVEDIDKGSKRKVGALKLESDKLPFPKATITNKLRQHLSEGKQIKGPVKKGLNIWAGNIVKRVSEKMNSYKYNYVDGGMFRESIETYESIGEIEMEKERIIKQLESVKLSCDVLISEVQRKFVK
;
A
#
# COMPACT_ATOMS: atom_id res chain seq x y z
N MET A 1 -66.37 6.61 6.50
CA MET A 1 -66.32 8.08 6.47
C MET A 1 -64.85 8.42 6.23
N ALA A 2 -64.44 9.07 5.13
CA ALA A 2 -64.98 10.29 4.51
C ALA A 2 -64.72 11.52 5.41
N GLU A 3 -64.21 12.66 4.92
CA GLU A 3 -63.90 13.03 3.51
C GLU A 3 -62.86 14.18 3.42
N GLN A 4 -62.24 14.28 2.24
CA GLN A 4 -61.78 15.47 1.47
C GLN A 4 -61.59 16.86 2.17
N GLU A 5 -60.40 17.48 2.05
CA GLU A 5 -60.07 18.63 1.16
C GLU A 5 -60.24 20.02 1.86
N GLU A 6 -59.83 21.21 1.38
CA GLU A 6 -59.38 21.67 0.04
C GLU A 6 -58.52 22.99 0.08
N LYS A 7 -57.54 23.15 -0.85
CA LYS A 7 -57.02 24.43 -1.48
C LYS A 7 -56.42 25.57 -0.59
N LEU A 8 -55.73 26.63 -1.08
CA LEU A 8 -55.31 27.23 -2.39
C LEU A 8 -53.89 27.90 -2.19
N GLY A 9 -53.06 28.35 -3.15
CA GLY A 9 -53.06 28.45 -4.63
C GLY A 9 -51.67 28.97 -5.15
N LYS A 10 -51.21 28.60 -6.37
CA LYS A 10 -51.13 29.40 -7.65
C LYS A 10 -50.19 30.63 -7.67
N THR A 11 -49.50 31.01 -8.76
CA THR A 11 -49.38 30.52 -10.19
C THR A 11 -48.06 29.73 -10.42
N GLY A 12 -47.36 29.58 -11.56
CA GLY A 12 -47.45 30.00 -13.00
C GLY A 12 -46.39 29.21 -13.84
N ILE A 13 -46.32 29.11 -15.18
CA ILE A 13 -46.76 29.94 -16.36
C ILE A 13 -45.79 31.10 -16.68
N ASN A 14 -45.18 31.29 -17.88
CA ASN A 14 -45.01 30.55 -19.19
C ASN A 14 -43.75 31.17 -19.91
N GLU A 15 -43.34 30.95 -21.18
CA GLU A 15 -43.16 29.80 -22.14
C GLU A 15 -42.85 30.38 -23.56
N GLU A 16 -42.60 29.57 -24.62
CA GLU A 16 -42.38 29.96 -26.06
C GLU A 16 -41.09 30.77 -26.41
N GLY A 17 -40.51 30.76 -27.63
CA GLY A 17 -40.71 29.92 -28.84
C GLY A 17 -39.92 30.42 -30.11
N GLU A 18 -39.41 29.48 -30.94
CA GLU A 18 -38.89 29.63 -32.34
C GLU A 18 -37.71 30.63 -32.61
N ALA A 19 -37.01 30.68 -33.76
CA ALA A 19 -37.10 30.03 -35.08
C ALA A 19 -35.70 29.73 -35.71
N LEU A 20 -35.66 29.14 -36.93
CA LEU A 20 -34.45 28.91 -37.76
C LEU A 20 -34.30 29.97 -38.87
N GLU A 21 -33.07 30.18 -39.34
CA GLU A 21 -32.78 30.57 -40.73
C GLU A 21 -31.56 29.78 -41.26
N GLU A 22 -31.60 29.39 -42.55
CA GLU A 22 -30.46 28.91 -43.34
C GLU A 22 -30.03 30.01 -44.32
N GLU A 23 -28.75 30.10 -44.67
CA GLU A 23 -28.38 30.63 -45.99
C GLU A 23 -27.18 29.88 -46.59
N LYS A 24 -27.18 29.74 -47.92
CA LYS A 24 -26.13 29.06 -48.71
C LYS A 24 -25.28 30.08 -49.48
N SER A 25 -24.05 29.71 -49.80
CA SER A 25 -23.41 30.10 -51.06
C SER A 25 -22.46 29.01 -51.56
N GLU A 26 -22.20 28.97 -52.87
CA GLU A 26 -21.63 27.82 -53.59
C GLU A 26 -20.38 28.18 -54.42
N VAL A 27 -19.49 27.18 -54.58
CA VAL A 27 -18.72 26.82 -55.80
C VAL A 27 -17.91 27.90 -56.57
N SER A 28 -16.60 27.64 -56.73
CA SER A 28 -15.87 27.51 -58.02
C SER A 28 -14.41 27.09 -57.72
N GLN A 29 -13.89 25.92 -58.14
CA GLN A 29 -13.50 25.40 -59.47
C GLN A 29 -12.09 25.80 -59.99
N GLU A 30 -11.25 24.76 -60.14
CA GLU A 30 -10.24 24.47 -61.20
C GLU A 30 -9.16 25.49 -61.64
N GLY A 31 -7.92 25.01 -61.76
CA GLY A 31 -6.75 25.70 -62.35
C GLY A 31 -5.44 24.92 -62.14
N GLU A 32 -4.51 24.91 -63.11
CA GLU A 32 -3.37 23.97 -63.18
C GLU A 32 -2.10 24.63 -63.81
N VAL A 33 -0.94 23.96 -63.69
CA VAL A 33 0.32 24.08 -64.50
C VAL A 33 1.45 25.07 -64.07
N GLU A 34 2.58 24.45 -63.65
CA GLU A 34 4.03 24.79 -63.75
C GLU A 34 4.74 26.06 -63.17
N LYS A 35 5.89 25.78 -62.48
CA LYS A 35 7.24 26.44 -62.51
C LYS A 35 7.37 27.94 -62.11
N GLU A 36 8.50 28.46 -61.60
CA GLU A 36 9.89 27.96 -61.42
C GLU A 36 10.58 28.66 -60.20
N LYS A 37 11.57 28.01 -59.55
CA LYS A 37 12.50 28.58 -58.53
C LYS A 37 11.83 29.07 -57.22
N VAL A 38 12.52 29.21 -56.08
CA VAL A 38 13.92 29.61 -55.80
C VAL A 38 14.69 28.58 -54.94
N GLU A 39 16.02 28.57 -55.06
CA GLU A 39 16.98 27.74 -54.31
C GLU A 39 17.39 28.40 -52.97
N GLU A 40 18.28 27.77 -52.20
CA GLU A 40 18.71 28.15 -50.84
C GLU A 40 17.64 27.92 -49.73
N ALA A 41 17.96 27.41 -48.55
CA ALA A 41 19.27 27.02 -48.01
C ALA A 41 19.39 25.50 -47.78
N SER A 42 20.41 24.90 -48.38
CA SER A 42 21.14 23.79 -47.77
C SER A 42 22.21 24.36 -46.82
N GLU A 43 22.85 23.48 -46.02
CA GLU A 43 23.71 23.82 -44.88
C GLU A 43 22.93 24.32 -43.63
N GLU A 44 23.25 23.95 -42.38
CA GLU A 44 24.35 23.13 -41.86
C GLU A 44 23.85 21.97 -40.98
N ALA A 45 24.24 20.73 -41.29
CA ALA A 45 24.21 19.60 -40.35
C ALA A 45 25.14 18.47 -40.81
N LYS A 46 26.44 18.75 -40.97
CA LYS A 46 27.46 17.71 -41.17
C LYS A 46 27.62 16.92 -39.85
N GLU A 47 26.82 15.87 -39.64
CA GLU A 47 27.22 14.81 -38.69
C GLU A 47 28.55 14.27 -39.21
N ASN A 48 29.63 14.45 -38.43
CA ASN A 48 30.92 13.83 -38.76
C ASN A 48 30.74 12.31 -38.85
N ASP A 49 31.36 11.73 -39.87
CA ASP A 49 31.38 10.28 -40.10
C ASP A 49 31.99 9.57 -38.88
N ASP A 50 31.13 8.92 -38.08
CA ASP A 50 31.49 8.23 -36.84
C ASP A 50 32.04 6.84 -37.20
N THR A 51 33.24 6.84 -37.79
CA THR A 51 34.13 5.72 -38.15
C THR A 51 33.45 4.44 -38.63
N GLN A 52 33.58 4.11 -39.91
CA GLN A 52 33.11 2.83 -40.48
C GLN A 52 33.82 1.60 -39.88
N GLU A 53 33.40 1.18 -38.69
CA GLU A 53 33.41 -0.24 -38.33
C GLU A 53 32.31 -0.91 -39.14
N GLU A 54 32.69 -1.67 -40.17
CA GLU A 54 31.79 -2.49 -40.99
C GLU A 54 31.20 -3.65 -40.16
N THR A 55 30.30 -3.34 -39.23
CA THR A 55 29.31 -4.34 -38.81
C THR A 55 28.47 -4.68 -40.05
N PRO A 56 28.32 -5.96 -40.43
CA PRO A 56 27.61 -6.33 -41.66
C PRO A 56 26.20 -5.77 -41.63
N GLU A 57 25.67 -5.38 -42.80
CA GLU A 57 24.37 -4.72 -42.95
C GLU A 57 23.25 -5.52 -42.27
N LYS A 58 22.94 -5.15 -41.03
CA LYS A 58 21.76 -5.63 -40.32
C LYS A 58 20.58 -4.92 -40.93
N GLU A 59 19.73 -5.67 -41.60
CA GLU A 59 18.46 -5.17 -42.13
C GLU A 59 17.64 -4.54 -41.00
N LEU A 60 17.58 -3.20 -40.98
CA LEU A 60 16.97 -2.43 -39.91
C LEU A 60 15.45 -2.30 -40.16
N PRO A 61 14.59 -2.61 -39.18
CA PRO A 61 13.13 -2.54 -39.35
C PRO A 61 12.60 -1.18 -39.82
N PHE A 62 13.29 -0.09 -39.50
CA PHE A 62 12.91 1.28 -39.85
C PHE A 62 14.08 2.10 -40.42
N PRO A 63 13.83 3.16 -41.20
CA PRO A 63 14.87 4.10 -41.60
C PRO A 63 15.54 4.79 -40.39
N ARG A 64 16.88 4.76 -40.31
CA ARG A 64 17.68 5.43 -39.25
C ARG A 64 17.31 6.91 -39.05
N ALA A 65 16.95 7.63 -40.12
CA ALA A 65 16.53 9.03 -40.07
C ALA A 65 15.25 9.22 -39.24
N THR A 66 14.24 8.37 -39.43
CA THR A 66 12.97 8.42 -38.70
C THR A 66 13.18 8.26 -37.20
N ILE A 67 14.02 7.28 -36.79
CA ILE A 67 14.37 7.04 -35.39
C ILE A 67 15.15 8.23 -34.82
N THR A 68 16.12 8.77 -35.58
CA THR A 68 16.92 9.92 -35.16
C THR A 68 16.04 11.16 -34.95
N ASN A 69 15.05 11.41 -35.80
CA ASN A 69 14.13 12.55 -35.67
C ASN A 69 13.23 12.43 -34.43
N ARG A 70 12.62 11.25 -34.19
CA ARG A 70 11.80 11.00 -32.98
C ARG A 70 12.60 11.09 -31.67
N LEU A 71 13.88 10.71 -31.70
CA LEU A 71 14.79 10.95 -30.57
C LEU A 71 15.14 12.44 -30.42
N ARG A 72 15.34 13.17 -31.53
CA ARG A 72 15.62 14.62 -31.52
C ARG A 72 14.46 15.47 -30.98
N GLU A 73 13.22 15.06 -31.18
CA GLU A 73 12.03 15.71 -30.60
C GLU A 73 12.06 15.73 -29.06
N ASN A 74 12.67 14.72 -28.44
CA ASN A 74 12.61 14.47 -26.99
C ASN A 74 13.96 14.66 -26.27
N LEU A 75 15.04 14.99 -26.99
CA LEU A 75 16.38 15.16 -26.44
C LEU A 75 16.85 16.63 -26.48
N ALA A 76 17.52 17.06 -25.41
CA ALA A 76 18.06 18.42 -25.30
C ALA A 76 18.96 18.78 -26.49
N LYS A 77 18.70 19.96 -27.08
CA LYS A 77 19.47 20.52 -28.20
C LYS A 77 20.96 20.56 -27.83
N GLY A 78 21.81 20.01 -28.70
CA GLY A 78 23.26 19.86 -28.47
C GLY A 78 23.73 18.46 -28.04
N LYS A 79 22.87 17.57 -27.50
CA LYS A 79 23.27 16.17 -27.26
C LYS A 79 23.52 15.44 -28.60
N GLN A 80 24.63 14.73 -28.74
CA GLN A 80 24.88 13.83 -29.87
C GLN A 80 24.28 12.44 -29.60
N ILE A 81 23.86 11.74 -30.66
CA ILE A 81 23.28 10.39 -30.59
C ILE A 81 24.20 9.45 -31.39
N LYS A 82 24.89 8.53 -30.70
CA LYS A 82 25.83 7.57 -31.33
C LYS A 82 25.10 6.61 -32.27
N GLY A 83 25.80 6.12 -33.30
CA GLY A 83 25.28 5.15 -34.27
C GLY A 83 24.62 3.92 -33.60
N GLN A 84 25.33 3.27 -32.67
CA GLN A 84 24.82 2.13 -31.91
C GLN A 84 23.46 2.41 -31.23
N VAL A 85 23.24 3.62 -30.67
CA VAL A 85 21.98 3.98 -30.00
C VAL A 85 20.85 4.18 -31.02
N LYS A 86 21.17 4.72 -32.21
CA LYS A 86 20.21 4.80 -33.33
C LYS A 86 19.76 3.39 -33.76
N ASP A 87 20.66 2.40 -33.74
CA ASP A 87 20.40 1.03 -34.17
C ASP A 87 19.72 0.15 -33.11
N GLU A 88 20.16 0.21 -31.85
CA GLU A 88 19.55 -0.55 -30.76
C GLU A 88 18.10 -0.11 -30.53
N MET A 89 17.80 1.19 -30.61
CA MET A 89 16.44 1.71 -30.55
C MET A 89 15.57 1.19 -31.72
N ASN A 90 16.14 1.14 -32.93
CA ASN A 90 15.45 0.66 -34.14
C ASN A 90 15.11 -0.84 -34.03
N LEU A 91 16.08 -1.67 -33.63
CA LEU A 91 15.90 -3.09 -33.40
C LEU A 91 14.97 -3.38 -32.19
N TRP A 92 14.96 -2.53 -31.17
CA TRP A 92 14.05 -2.64 -30.02
C TRP A 92 12.61 -2.33 -30.41
N LEU A 93 12.37 -1.23 -31.16
CA LEU A 93 11.05 -0.88 -31.70
C LEU A 93 10.51 -1.97 -32.62
N GLY A 94 11.35 -2.55 -33.49
CA GLY A 94 10.95 -3.66 -34.36
C GLY A 94 10.47 -4.88 -33.55
N LYS A 95 11.23 -5.27 -32.52
CA LYS A 95 10.85 -6.35 -31.60
C LYS A 95 9.60 -6.03 -30.77
N MET A 96 9.37 -4.76 -30.42
CA MET A 96 8.15 -4.34 -29.71
C MET A 96 6.93 -4.47 -30.62
N ILE A 97 7.02 -4.00 -31.87
CA ILE A 97 5.95 -4.11 -32.87
C ILE A 97 5.69 -5.58 -33.24
N GLN A 98 6.73 -6.41 -33.34
CA GLN A 98 6.58 -7.87 -33.50
C GLN A 98 5.73 -8.49 -32.38
N ARG A 99 6.05 -8.20 -31.10
CA ARG A 99 5.26 -8.72 -29.95
C ARG A 99 3.81 -8.21 -29.95
N ILE A 100 3.59 -6.97 -30.40
CA ILE A 100 2.25 -6.40 -30.53
C ILE A 100 1.48 -7.15 -31.63
N ALA A 101 2.11 -7.45 -32.77
CA ALA A 101 1.53 -8.28 -33.84
C ALA A 101 1.23 -9.71 -33.36
N GLU A 102 2.19 -10.40 -32.74
CA GLU A 102 2.02 -11.75 -32.16
C GLU A 102 0.86 -11.79 -31.14
N LYS A 103 0.69 -10.73 -30.33
CA LYS A 103 -0.42 -10.62 -29.37
C LYS A 103 -1.76 -10.37 -30.05
N MET A 104 -1.83 -9.61 -31.14
CA MET A 104 -3.06 -9.44 -31.93
C MET A 104 -3.44 -10.73 -32.67
N ASP A 105 -2.46 -11.43 -33.27
CA ASP A 105 -2.63 -12.71 -33.97
C ASP A 105 -3.06 -13.86 -33.03
N SER A 106 -2.76 -13.75 -31.73
CA SER A 106 -3.19 -14.73 -30.73
C SER A 106 -4.71 -14.82 -30.49
N GLN A 107 -5.51 -13.88 -31.02
CA GLN A 107 -6.97 -13.92 -30.93
C GLN A 107 -7.59 -14.71 -32.10
N PRO A 108 -8.66 -15.51 -31.88
CA PRO A 108 -9.16 -16.49 -32.85
C PRO A 108 -10.04 -15.90 -33.96
N TYR A 109 -9.61 -14.79 -34.58
CA TYR A 109 -10.37 -14.04 -35.58
C TYR A 109 -9.53 -13.78 -36.84
N THR A 110 -10.19 -13.79 -38.02
CA THR A 110 -9.50 -13.63 -39.32
C THR A 110 -9.11 -12.19 -39.66
N PHE A 111 -9.44 -11.21 -38.80
CA PHE A 111 -9.17 -9.80 -39.02
C PHE A 111 -8.71 -9.13 -37.72
N VAL A 112 -7.53 -8.49 -37.76
CA VAL A 112 -7.06 -7.61 -36.69
C VAL A 112 -7.89 -6.34 -36.67
N ASN A 113 -8.42 -5.97 -35.50
CA ASN A 113 -9.24 -4.77 -35.31
C ASN A 113 -8.59 -3.77 -34.32
N TYR A 114 -9.14 -2.56 -34.23
CA TYR A 114 -8.59 -1.51 -33.36
C TYR A 114 -8.64 -1.85 -31.85
N GLN A 115 -9.62 -2.65 -31.42
CA GLN A 115 -9.72 -3.09 -30.03
C GLN A 115 -8.59 -4.08 -29.67
N MET A 116 -8.23 -4.99 -30.58
CA MET A 116 -7.06 -5.87 -30.43
C MET A 116 -5.76 -5.07 -30.36
N LEU A 117 -5.61 -4.03 -31.18
CA LEU A 117 -4.46 -3.12 -31.09
C LEU A 117 -4.41 -2.43 -29.73
N LYS A 118 -5.53 -1.87 -29.25
CA LYS A 118 -5.62 -1.23 -27.93
C LYS A 118 -5.26 -2.18 -26.79
N GLU A 119 -5.79 -3.41 -26.82
CA GLU A 119 -5.45 -4.47 -25.86
C GLU A 119 -3.97 -4.89 -25.97
N ALA A 120 -3.39 -4.85 -27.16
CA ALA A 120 -1.99 -5.19 -27.39
C ALA A 120 -1.02 -4.11 -26.88
N ILE A 121 -1.31 -2.82 -27.09
CA ILE A 121 -0.45 -1.70 -26.68
C ILE A 121 -0.57 -1.30 -25.21
N ALA A 122 -1.73 -1.52 -24.56
CA ALA A 122 -1.99 -1.03 -23.20
C ALA A 122 -0.87 -1.32 -22.15
N PRO A 123 -0.21 -2.50 -22.11
CA PRO A 123 0.88 -2.76 -21.17
C PRO A 123 2.14 -1.90 -21.38
N TYR A 124 2.29 -1.27 -22.55
CA TYR A 124 3.38 -0.36 -22.87
C TYR A 124 3.01 1.11 -22.60
N GLU A 125 1.72 1.47 -22.68
CA GLU A 125 1.22 2.80 -22.33
C GLU A 125 1.20 3.00 -20.80
N SER A 126 0.60 2.06 -20.06
CA SER A 126 0.47 2.11 -18.60
C SER A 126 1.77 1.83 -17.82
N ILE A 127 2.94 1.73 -18.47
CA ILE A 127 4.18 1.33 -17.79
C ILE A 127 4.60 2.30 -16.67
N GLN A 128 4.35 3.59 -16.83
CA GLN A 128 4.59 4.60 -15.78
C GLN A 128 3.58 4.49 -14.63
N GLU A 129 2.33 4.15 -14.93
CA GLU A 129 1.27 3.92 -13.94
C GLU A 129 1.60 2.69 -13.10
N MET A 130 2.08 1.62 -13.74
CA MET A 130 2.53 0.38 -13.10
C MET A 130 3.74 0.59 -12.17
N ASP A 131 4.69 1.47 -12.51
CA ASP A 131 5.80 1.82 -11.61
C ASP A 131 5.32 2.63 -10.39
N ILE A 132 4.34 3.53 -10.58
CA ILE A 132 3.70 4.27 -9.46
C ILE A 132 2.91 3.32 -8.55
N GLU A 133 2.12 2.40 -9.10
CA GLU A 133 1.42 1.37 -8.33
C GLU A 133 2.40 0.47 -7.56
N ARG A 134 3.51 0.08 -8.19
CA ARG A 134 4.59 -0.68 -7.57
C ARG A 134 5.20 0.05 -6.36
N GLU A 135 5.50 1.34 -6.47
CA GLU A 135 6.00 2.14 -5.33
C GLU A 135 4.97 2.24 -4.20
N GLN A 136 3.68 2.42 -4.54
CA GLN A 136 2.59 2.43 -3.55
C GLN A 136 2.44 1.07 -2.85
N LEU A 137 2.54 -0.05 -3.57
CA LEU A 137 2.49 -1.40 -3.00
C LEU A 137 3.65 -1.68 -2.04
N VAL A 138 4.88 -1.31 -2.41
CA VAL A 138 6.05 -1.45 -1.52
C VAL A 138 5.86 -0.60 -0.26
N THR A 139 5.47 0.68 -0.42
CA THR A 139 5.19 1.59 0.71
C THR A 139 4.10 1.05 1.64
N GLY A 140 3.06 0.43 1.08
CA GLY A 140 1.98 -0.22 1.84
C GLY A 140 2.47 -1.41 2.66
N LEU A 141 3.31 -2.27 2.09
CA LEU A 141 3.89 -3.44 2.77
C LEU A 141 4.87 -3.02 3.88
N GLU A 142 5.69 -2.00 3.64
CA GLU A 142 6.57 -1.43 4.67
C GLU A 142 5.78 -0.82 5.83
N ARG A 143 4.68 -0.12 5.55
CA ARG A 143 3.77 0.39 6.58
C ARG A 143 3.17 -0.73 7.43
N ILE A 144 2.68 -1.81 6.81
CA ILE A 144 2.15 -2.97 7.54
C ILE A 144 3.22 -3.58 8.47
N LYS A 145 4.46 -3.70 7.97
CA LYS A 145 5.60 -4.19 8.76
C LYS A 145 5.88 -3.32 9.99
N VAL A 146 5.88 -1.99 9.82
CA VAL A 146 6.06 -1.01 10.90
C VAL A 146 4.90 -1.01 11.89
N ASP A 147 3.66 -1.19 11.43
CA ASP A 147 2.49 -1.28 12.31
C ASP A 147 2.46 -2.61 13.10
N CYS A 148 2.98 -3.71 12.53
CA CYS A 148 3.23 -4.96 13.29
C CYS A 148 4.26 -4.78 14.40
N ASP A 149 5.36 -4.04 14.14
CA ASP A 149 6.37 -3.75 15.17
C ASP A 149 5.80 -2.94 16.34
N LYS A 150 4.97 -1.92 16.05
CA LYS A 150 4.25 -1.16 17.10
C LYS A 150 3.36 -2.06 17.96
N LEU A 151 2.63 -3.00 17.33
CA LEU A 151 1.76 -3.93 18.04
C LEU A 151 2.55 -4.87 18.97
N VAL A 152 3.67 -5.43 18.50
CA VAL A 152 4.58 -6.22 19.35
C VAL A 152 5.11 -5.37 20.51
N GLU A 153 5.59 -4.15 20.23
CA GLU A 153 6.06 -3.24 21.27
C GLU A 153 4.99 -2.89 22.32
N ASP A 154 3.75 -2.61 21.92
CA ASP A 154 2.70 -2.25 22.89
C ASP A 154 2.14 -3.45 23.67
N ILE A 155 2.09 -4.64 23.06
CA ILE A 155 1.85 -5.91 23.76
C ILE A 155 2.93 -6.14 24.84
N ASP A 156 4.16 -5.67 24.63
CA ASP A 156 5.27 -5.87 25.56
C ASP A 156 5.40 -4.76 26.63
N LYS A 157 5.22 -3.49 26.21
CA LYS A 157 5.05 -2.35 27.13
C LYS A 157 3.81 -2.51 28.01
N GLY A 158 2.76 -3.19 27.53
CA GLY A 158 1.55 -3.49 28.28
C GLY A 158 1.80 -4.38 29.49
N SER A 159 2.58 -5.46 29.32
CA SER A 159 3.04 -6.32 30.42
C SER A 159 3.96 -5.55 31.38
N LYS A 160 4.97 -4.84 30.85
CA LYS A 160 6.05 -4.23 31.64
C LYS A 160 5.58 -3.04 32.48
N ARG A 161 4.67 -2.18 31.97
CA ARG A 161 4.20 -0.95 32.65
C ARG A 161 3.58 -1.17 34.04
N LYS A 162 3.03 -2.36 34.34
CA LYS A 162 2.34 -2.62 35.63
C LYS A 162 3.26 -3.13 36.76
N VAL A 163 4.49 -3.56 36.46
CA VAL A 163 5.41 -4.16 37.45
C VAL A 163 6.21 -3.11 38.22
N GLY A 164 6.63 -2.03 37.56
CA GLY A 164 7.53 -1.01 38.13
C GLY A 164 6.93 -0.12 39.23
N ALA A 165 5.62 -0.18 39.48
CA ALA A 165 4.89 0.76 40.37
C ALA A 165 4.65 0.24 41.80
N LEU A 166 5.42 -0.76 42.26
CA LEU A 166 5.27 -1.36 43.60
C LEU A 166 5.81 -0.44 44.70
N LYS A 167 5.01 0.57 45.09
CA LYS A 167 5.32 1.51 46.19
C LYS A 167 5.47 0.76 47.52
N LEU A 168 6.73 0.52 47.93
CA LEU A 168 7.08 -0.17 49.18
C LEU A 168 6.94 0.70 50.45
N GLU A 169 6.50 1.95 50.32
CA GLU A 169 6.53 2.94 51.40
C GLU A 169 5.32 2.91 52.36
N SER A 170 4.29 2.09 52.08
CA SER A 170 3.21 1.89 53.04
C SER A 170 3.68 1.12 54.28
N ASP A 171 3.66 1.77 55.44
CA ASP A 171 4.03 1.12 56.70
C ASP A 171 2.89 0.26 57.28
N LYS A 172 1.64 0.65 57.02
CA LYS A 172 0.48 -0.21 57.25
C LYS A 172 0.37 -1.23 56.12
N LEU A 173 0.66 -2.50 56.45
CA LEU A 173 0.50 -3.63 55.54
C LEU A 173 -0.94 -4.17 55.55
N PRO A 174 -1.48 -4.62 54.40
CA PRO A 174 -2.82 -5.19 54.32
C PRO A 174 -2.94 -6.56 55.03
N PHE A 175 -1.86 -7.34 55.14
CA PHE A 175 -1.86 -8.64 55.82
C PHE A 175 -0.77 -8.75 56.91
N PRO A 176 -0.95 -9.65 57.91
CA PRO A 176 0.10 -9.96 58.86
C PRO A 176 1.39 -10.49 58.17
N LYS A 177 2.55 -9.99 58.60
CA LYS A 177 3.87 -10.35 58.03
C LYS A 177 4.16 -11.87 58.09
N ALA A 178 3.64 -12.55 59.11
CA ALA A 178 3.75 -13.99 59.29
C ALA A 178 2.99 -14.76 58.19
N THR A 179 1.74 -14.40 57.90
CA THR A 179 0.88 -15.11 56.93
C THR A 179 1.54 -15.21 55.54
N ILE A 180 2.05 -14.09 55.02
CA ILE A 180 2.75 -14.06 53.72
C ILE A 180 4.08 -14.85 53.77
N THR A 181 4.81 -14.78 54.89
CA THR A 181 6.06 -15.55 55.06
C THR A 181 5.78 -17.06 55.07
N ASN A 182 4.74 -17.49 55.79
CA ASN A 182 4.38 -18.90 55.94
C ASN A 182 3.81 -19.47 54.64
N LYS A 183 2.99 -18.70 53.91
CA LYS A 183 2.51 -19.09 52.58
C LYS A 183 3.64 -19.20 51.55
N LEU A 184 4.61 -18.28 51.54
CA LEU A 184 5.82 -18.44 50.73
C LEU A 184 6.65 -19.67 51.14
N ARG A 185 6.74 -19.98 52.43
CA ARG A 185 7.46 -21.16 52.94
C ARG A 185 6.84 -22.50 52.49
N GLN A 186 5.54 -22.55 52.20
CA GLN A 186 4.88 -23.75 51.65
C GLN A 186 5.30 -24.10 50.21
N HIS A 187 5.94 -23.18 49.48
CA HIS A 187 6.30 -23.34 48.06
C HIS A 187 7.77 -23.02 47.74
N LEU A 188 8.63 -22.85 48.76
CA LEU A 188 10.05 -22.54 48.60
C LEU A 188 10.91 -23.55 49.36
N SER A 189 11.94 -24.08 48.68
CA SER A 189 12.90 -25.00 49.30
C SER A 189 13.58 -24.40 50.54
N GLU A 190 13.83 -25.26 51.53
CA GLU A 190 14.06 -24.87 52.93
C GLU A 190 15.24 -23.90 53.10
N GLY A 191 16.33 -24.14 52.38
CA GLY A 191 17.54 -23.29 52.39
C GLY A 191 17.39 -21.89 51.76
N LYS A 192 16.29 -21.58 51.04
CA LYS A 192 16.11 -20.26 50.42
C LYS A 192 15.66 -19.22 51.45
N GLN A 193 16.47 -18.17 51.68
CA GLN A 193 16.12 -17.07 52.58
C GLN A 193 15.21 -16.03 51.89
N ILE A 194 14.02 -15.78 52.45
CA ILE A 194 13.09 -14.76 51.95
C ILE A 194 13.49 -13.38 52.51
N LYS A 195 14.04 -12.50 51.66
CA LYS A 195 14.47 -11.14 52.05
C LYS A 195 13.28 -10.24 52.45
N GLY A 196 13.54 -9.28 53.34
CA GLY A 196 12.53 -8.33 53.86
C GLY A 196 11.71 -7.59 52.79
N PRO A 197 12.34 -6.98 51.76
CA PRO A 197 11.61 -6.32 50.67
C PRO A 197 10.67 -7.24 49.90
N VAL A 198 11.02 -8.51 49.69
CA VAL A 198 10.15 -9.51 49.04
C VAL A 198 8.89 -9.75 49.87
N LYS A 199 9.03 -9.85 51.20
CA LYS A 199 7.89 -9.96 52.12
C LYS A 199 7.01 -8.71 52.13
N LYS A 200 7.59 -7.51 52.11
CA LYS A 200 6.82 -6.24 52.08
C LYS A 200 6.09 -6.08 50.73
N GLY A 201 6.80 -6.30 49.63
CA GLY A 201 6.28 -6.20 48.25
C GLY A 201 5.15 -7.17 47.96
N LEU A 202 5.32 -8.46 48.27
CA LEU A 202 4.26 -9.46 48.02
C LEU A 202 3.01 -9.21 48.88
N ASN A 203 3.17 -8.74 50.11
CA ASN A 203 2.05 -8.37 50.99
C ASN A 203 1.24 -7.20 50.39
N ILE A 204 1.92 -6.14 49.95
CA ILE A 204 1.30 -4.99 49.28
C ILE A 204 0.66 -5.41 47.94
N TRP A 205 1.34 -6.23 47.13
CA TRP A 205 0.83 -6.75 45.86
C TRP A 205 -0.44 -7.58 46.03
N ALA A 206 -0.47 -8.50 47.00
CA ALA A 206 -1.65 -9.30 47.31
C ALA A 206 -2.81 -8.42 47.79
N GLY A 207 -2.55 -7.38 48.60
CA GLY A 207 -3.57 -6.42 49.00
C GLY A 207 -4.12 -5.62 47.81
N ASN A 208 -3.25 -5.28 46.85
CA ASN A 208 -3.64 -4.64 45.59
C ASN A 208 -4.36 -5.59 44.62
N ILE A 209 -4.25 -6.92 44.76
CA ILE A 209 -5.14 -7.88 44.08
C ILE A 209 -6.51 -7.87 44.76
N VAL A 210 -6.57 -8.11 46.08
CA VAL A 210 -7.85 -8.11 46.81
C VAL A 210 -8.62 -6.81 46.59
N LYS A 211 -7.95 -5.66 46.65
CA LYS A 211 -8.56 -4.36 46.32
C LYS A 211 -9.17 -4.35 44.91
N ARG A 212 -8.43 -4.76 43.87
CA ARG A 212 -8.94 -4.77 42.47
C ARG A 212 -10.07 -5.77 42.25
N VAL A 213 -10.01 -6.93 42.91
CA VAL A 213 -11.09 -7.94 42.88
C VAL A 213 -12.33 -7.39 43.58
N SER A 214 -12.19 -6.74 44.73
CA SER A 214 -13.29 -6.01 45.40
C SER A 214 -13.84 -4.86 44.54
N GLU A 215 -12.99 -4.08 43.86
CA GLU A 215 -13.42 -3.01 42.94
C GLU A 215 -14.21 -3.57 41.75
N LYS A 216 -13.79 -4.70 41.15
CA LYS A 216 -14.61 -5.37 40.12
C LYS A 216 -15.92 -5.93 40.70
N MET A 217 -15.90 -6.60 41.86
CA MET A 217 -17.12 -7.08 42.52
C MET A 217 -18.08 -5.95 42.94
N ASN A 218 -17.58 -4.73 43.17
CA ASN A 218 -18.41 -3.54 43.45
C ASN A 218 -18.87 -2.82 42.15
N SER A 219 -18.50 -3.31 40.96
CA SER A 219 -18.96 -2.74 39.68
C SER A 219 -20.30 -3.32 39.21
N TYR A 220 -20.74 -4.45 39.78
CA TYR A 220 -22.06 -5.04 39.54
C TYR A 220 -23.16 -4.20 40.21
N LYS A 221 -24.35 -4.19 39.62
CA LYS A 221 -25.48 -3.32 40.05
C LYS A 221 -26.23 -3.82 41.30
N TYR A 222 -25.77 -4.89 41.92
CA TYR A 222 -26.45 -5.54 43.05
C TYR A 222 -25.92 -5.02 44.40
N ASN A 223 -26.76 -5.07 45.43
CA ASN A 223 -26.41 -4.69 46.80
C ASN A 223 -25.76 -5.84 47.62
N TYR A 224 -25.41 -6.94 46.95
CA TYR A 224 -24.69 -8.08 47.51
C TYR A 224 -23.64 -8.57 46.52
N VAL A 225 -22.68 -9.36 47.01
CA VAL A 225 -21.66 -10.04 46.20
C VAL A 225 -21.82 -11.55 46.38
N ASP A 226 -21.77 -12.30 45.30
CA ASP A 226 -21.86 -13.77 45.31
C ASP A 226 -20.61 -14.47 44.73
N GLY A 227 -20.61 -15.80 44.76
CA GLY A 227 -19.51 -16.64 44.26
C GLY A 227 -19.34 -16.63 42.74
N GLY A 228 -20.34 -16.21 41.97
CA GLY A 228 -20.23 -15.99 40.53
C GLY A 228 -19.50 -14.69 40.24
N MET A 229 -19.93 -13.58 40.87
CA MET A 229 -19.25 -12.28 40.79
C MET A 229 -17.79 -12.38 41.24
N PHE A 230 -17.50 -13.18 42.28
CA PHE A 230 -16.13 -13.46 42.71
C PHE A 230 -15.33 -14.23 41.65
N ARG A 231 -15.86 -15.32 41.10
CA ARG A 231 -15.16 -16.14 40.08
C ARG A 231 -14.81 -15.31 38.85
N GLU A 232 -15.78 -14.60 38.28
CA GLU A 232 -15.55 -13.72 37.13
C GLU A 232 -14.58 -12.57 37.48
N SER A 233 -14.48 -12.18 38.76
CA SER A 233 -13.51 -11.17 39.21
C SER A 233 -12.09 -11.69 39.43
N ILE A 234 -11.88 -13.01 39.53
CA ILE A 234 -10.56 -13.63 39.63
C ILE A 234 -10.07 -14.32 38.34
N GLU A 235 -10.98 -14.65 37.41
CA GLU A 235 -10.73 -15.36 36.14
C GLU A 235 -9.43 -14.92 35.42
N THR A 236 -9.24 -13.62 35.21
CA THR A 236 -8.03 -13.06 34.55
C THR A 236 -6.70 -13.29 35.29
N TYR A 237 -6.73 -13.70 36.56
CA TYR A 237 -5.57 -14.13 37.33
C TYR A 237 -5.39 -15.66 37.33
N GLU A 238 -6.46 -16.43 37.08
CA GLU A 238 -6.41 -17.89 36.95
C GLU A 238 -5.92 -18.28 35.55
N SER A 239 -6.51 -17.70 34.48
CA SER A 239 -6.08 -17.87 33.09
C SER A 239 -4.79 -17.11 32.72
N ILE A 240 -4.00 -16.63 33.68
CA ILE A 240 -2.81 -15.81 33.38
C ILE A 240 -1.78 -16.54 32.51
N GLY A 241 -1.58 -17.84 32.72
CA GLY A 241 -0.67 -18.65 31.88
C GLY A 241 -1.20 -18.85 30.47
N GLU A 242 -2.51 -18.96 30.29
CA GLU A 242 -3.16 -19.05 28.97
C GLU A 242 -3.01 -17.72 28.22
N ILE A 243 -3.19 -16.60 28.92
CA ILE A 243 -2.98 -15.24 28.39
C ILE A 243 -1.51 -15.01 27.98
N GLU A 244 -0.54 -15.53 28.75
CA GLU A 244 0.89 -15.43 28.40
C GLU A 244 1.25 -16.30 27.17
N MET A 245 0.73 -17.53 27.09
CA MET A 245 0.90 -18.40 25.89
C MET A 245 0.23 -17.80 24.65
N GLU A 246 -0.98 -17.24 24.78
CA GLU A 246 -1.70 -16.60 23.68
C GLU A 246 -1.00 -15.32 23.21
N LYS A 247 -0.44 -14.52 24.15
CA LYS A 247 0.44 -13.40 23.81
C LYS A 247 1.63 -13.86 22.97
N GLU A 248 2.32 -14.93 23.35
CA GLU A 248 3.42 -15.47 22.55
C GLU A 248 2.96 -15.94 21.16
N ARG A 249 1.77 -16.54 21.06
CA ARG A 249 1.18 -16.96 19.78
C ARG A 249 0.93 -15.77 18.86
N ILE A 250 0.35 -14.69 19.39
CA ILE A 250 0.06 -13.45 18.63
C ILE A 250 1.36 -12.77 18.16
N ILE A 251 2.40 -12.72 18.99
CA ILE A 251 3.71 -12.16 18.58
C ILE A 251 4.29 -12.96 17.40
N LYS A 252 4.31 -14.30 17.50
CA LYS A 252 4.81 -15.19 16.43
C LYS A 252 3.98 -15.06 15.13
N GLN A 253 2.67 -14.78 15.24
CA GLN A 253 1.83 -14.47 14.08
C GLN A 253 2.18 -13.12 13.45
N LEU A 254 2.40 -12.06 14.24
CA LEU A 254 2.84 -10.75 13.73
C LEU A 254 4.21 -10.84 13.05
N GLU A 255 5.16 -11.59 13.61
CA GLU A 255 6.46 -11.87 12.98
C GLU A 255 6.32 -12.60 11.63
N SER A 256 5.41 -13.59 11.54
CA SER A 256 5.10 -14.28 10.28
C SER A 256 4.49 -13.37 9.21
N VAL A 257 3.63 -12.42 9.60
CA VAL A 257 3.09 -11.39 8.69
C VAL A 257 4.22 -10.49 8.16
N LYS A 258 5.14 -10.04 9.03
CA LYS A 258 6.31 -9.24 8.60
C LYS A 258 7.18 -9.98 7.59
N LEU A 259 7.47 -11.26 7.83
CA LEU A 259 8.23 -12.10 6.89
C LEU A 259 7.51 -12.27 5.55
N SER A 260 6.18 -12.41 5.57
CA SER A 260 5.35 -12.45 4.35
C SER A 260 5.42 -11.14 3.56
N CYS A 261 5.41 -9.98 4.24
CA CYS A 261 5.62 -8.68 3.60
C CYS A 261 7.01 -8.57 2.95
N ASP A 262 8.07 -9.06 3.60
CA ASP A 262 9.43 -9.04 3.06
C ASP A 262 9.59 -9.92 1.81
N VAL A 263 8.91 -11.06 1.76
CA VAL A 263 8.81 -11.90 0.55
C VAL A 263 8.06 -11.18 -0.57
N LEU A 264 6.91 -10.55 -0.27
CA LEU A 264 6.11 -9.83 -1.26
C LEU A 264 6.86 -8.60 -1.83
N ILE A 265 7.55 -7.82 -0.99
CA ILE A 265 8.43 -6.73 -1.43
C ILE A 265 9.51 -7.29 -2.36
N SER A 266 10.15 -8.40 -1.99
CA SER A 266 11.19 -9.06 -2.81
C SER A 266 10.64 -9.57 -4.15
N GLU A 267 9.40 -10.04 -4.21
CA GLU A 267 8.75 -10.45 -5.46
C GLU A 267 8.37 -9.27 -6.36
N VAL A 268 7.78 -8.22 -5.77
CA VAL A 268 7.42 -6.98 -6.50
C VAL A 268 8.67 -6.31 -7.06
N GLN A 269 9.77 -6.25 -6.30
CA GLN A 269 11.04 -5.75 -6.81
C GLN A 269 11.64 -6.66 -7.89
N ARG A 270 11.54 -8.00 -7.77
CA ARG A 270 12.09 -8.94 -8.76
C ARG A 270 11.33 -8.96 -10.09
N LYS A 271 10.00 -8.81 -10.06
CA LYS A 271 9.13 -8.91 -11.24
C LYS A 271 9.19 -7.68 -12.15
N PHE A 272 9.66 -6.54 -11.64
CA PHE A 272 9.65 -5.23 -12.31
C PHE A 272 11.07 -4.67 -12.58
N VAL A 273 12.11 -5.49 -12.46
CA VAL A 273 13.53 -5.10 -12.70
C VAL A 273 14.18 -6.09 -13.70
N LYS A 274 13.47 -6.37 -14.80
CA LYS A 274 13.89 -7.24 -15.92
C LYS A 274 13.29 -6.80 -17.25
#